data_AF-A0A1Q3WEZ8-F1
#
_entry.id   AF-A0A1Q3WEZ8-F1
#
_cell.length_a   1.000
_cell.length_b   1.000
_cell.length_c   1.000
_cell.angle_alpha   90.00
_cell.angle_beta   90.00
_cell.angle_gamma   90.00
#
_symmetry.space_group_name_H-M   'P 1'
#
loop_
_entity.id
_entity.type
_entity.pdbx_description
1 polymer ?
#
loop_
_entity_poly.entity_id
_entity_poly.type
_entity_poly.pdbx_seq_one_letter_code
_entity_poly.pdbx_strand_id
1 'polypeptide(L)'
;MISNDQTQIALIDETVNTLDGNIDTITATDGLSLIDKWLNRLEDVSDEATDDIAETLERLRPELDAAQRYNRIDNRQIANLLQDLIEQTRTIATTVEATAEQVELSQLIALLENLHRQAVSHLDR
;
A
#
# COMPACT_ATOMS: atom_id res chain seq x y z
N MET A 1 3.49 1.74 -28.24
CA MET A 1 3.11 1.91 -26.83
C MET A 1 2.36 0.66 -26.40
N ILE A 2 3.08 -0.30 -25.82
CA ILE A 2 2.53 -1.48 -25.11
C ILE A 2 3.59 -1.78 -24.05
N SER A 3 3.54 -1.11 -22.91
CA SER A 3 4.53 -1.30 -21.82
C SER A 3 3.93 -1.14 -20.42
N ASN A 4 2.68 -0.68 -20.28
CA ASN A 4 2.03 -0.56 -18.97
C ASN A 4 1.58 -1.94 -18.43
N ASP A 5 0.94 -2.78 -19.26
CA ASP A 5 0.42 -4.09 -18.83
C ASP A 5 1.47 -5.02 -18.18
N GLN A 6 2.70 -5.06 -18.70
CA GLN A 6 3.73 -5.96 -18.16
C GLN A 6 4.25 -5.49 -16.80
N THR A 7 4.37 -4.17 -16.62
CA THR A 7 4.77 -3.57 -15.34
C THR A 7 3.65 -3.70 -14.31
N GLN A 8 2.39 -3.58 -14.74
CA GLN A 8 1.19 -3.80 -13.92
C GLN A 8 1.13 -5.23 -13.38
N ILE A 9 1.24 -6.24 -14.25
CA ILE A 9 1.22 -7.66 -13.83
C ILE A 9 2.40 -7.98 -12.92
N ALA A 10 3.59 -7.40 -13.16
CA ALA A 10 4.75 -7.62 -12.31
C ALA A 10 4.57 -7.05 -10.89
N LEU A 11 3.99 -5.86 -10.75
CA LEU A 11 3.71 -5.26 -9.44
C LEU A 11 2.64 -6.03 -8.68
N ILE A 12 1.62 -6.53 -9.39
CA ILE A 12 0.58 -7.41 -8.86
C ILE A 12 1.21 -8.70 -8.30
N ASP A 13 1.99 -9.42 -9.11
CA ASP A 13 2.62 -10.67 -8.70
C ASP A 13 3.60 -10.45 -7.54
N GLU A 14 4.34 -9.35 -7.53
CA GLU A 14 5.24 -9.01 -6.43
C GLU A 14 4.49 -8.71 -5.13
N THR A 15 3.39 -7.97 -5.21
CA THR A 15 2.54 -7.68 -4.06
C THR A 15 1.94 -8.97 -3.50
N VAL A 16 1.42 -9.85 -4.36
CA VAL A 16 0.87 -11.15 -3.96
C VAL A 16 1.95 -12.03 -3.32
N ASN A 17 3.12 -12.17 -3.95
CA ASN A 17 4.21 -12.99 -3.40
C ASN A 17 4.73 -12.46 -2.06
N THR A 18 4.80 -11.13 -1.90
CA THR A 18 5.24 -10.53 -0.63
C THR A 18 4.21 -10.76 0.48
N LEU A 19 2.92 -10.79 0.15
CA LEU A 19 1.84 -11.00 1.11
C LEU A 19 1.56 -12.47 1.46
N ASP A 20 1.75 -13.38 0.51
CA ASP A 20 1.58 -14.84 0.70
C ASP A 20 2.74 -15.45 1.51
N GLY A 21 3.91 -14.81 1.49
CA GLY A 21 5.07 -15.18 2.29
C GLY A 21 4.90 -14.83 3.77
N ASN A 22 4.07 -15.57 4.50
CA ASN A 22 3.84 -15.46 5.96
C ASN A 22 3.77 -14.01 6.48
N ILE A 23 2.58 -13.57 6.83
CA ILE A 23 2.27 -12.22 7.33
C ILE A 23 3.18 -11.75 8.50
N ASP A 24 3.74 -12.68 9.28
CA ASP A 24 4.71 -12.41 10.36
C ASP A 24 6.15 -12.07 9.89
N THR A 25 6.47 -12.29 8.61
CA THR A 25 7.82 -12.15 8.05
C THR A 25 7.97 -11.09 6.96
N ILE A 26 6.89 -10.38 6.59
CA ILE A 26 7.02 -9.18 5.78
C ILE A 26 7.91 -8.24 6.58
N THR A 27 9.15 -8.06 6.14
CA THR A 27 10.01 -7.12 6.81
C THR A 27 9.48 -5.72 6.49
N ALA A 28 9.57 -4.78 7.43
CA ALA A 28 9.18 -3.38 7.17
C ALA A 28 9.83 -2.82 5.89
N THR A 29 11.00 -3.37 5.50
CA THR A 29 11.71 -3.09 4.25
C THR A 29 10.94 -3.49 2.99
N ASP A 30 10.27 -4.65 3.00
CA ASP A 30 9.47 -5.14 1.87
C ASP A 30 8.20 -4.29 1.72
N GLY A 31 7.59 -3.90 2.85
CA GLY A 31 6.46 -2.97 2.87
C GLY A 31 6.80 -1.58 2.33
N LEU A 32 7.94 -1.01 2.73
CA LEU A 32 8.42 0.28 2.21
C LEU A 32 8.74 0.24 0.71
N SER A 33 9.38 -0.84 0.25
CA SER A 33 9.70 -1.01 -1.18
C SER A 33 8.45 -1.17 -2.03
N LEU A 34 7.41 -1.84 -1.52
CA LEU A 34 6.11 -1.93 -2.18
C LEU A 34 5.39 -0.58 -2.23
N ILE A 35 5.41 0.21 -1.14
CA ILE A 35 4.84 1.56 -1.13
C ILE A 35 5.51 2.45 -2.18
N ASP A 36 6.83 2.39 -2.31
CA ASP A 36 7.57 3.14 -3.33
C ASP A 36 7.13 2.74 -4.76
N LYS A 37 6.88 1.46 -5.00
CA LYS A 37 6.40 0.98 -6.31
C LYS A 37 4.97 1.42 -6.61
N TRP A 38 4.09 1.41 -5.60
CA TRP A 38 2.73 1.93 -5.74
C TRP A 38 2.73 3.44 -5.98
N LEU A 39 3.57 4.21 -5.30
CA LEU A 39 3.71 5.65 -5.55
C LEU A 39 4.13 5.95 -7.00
N ASN A 40 5.17 5.27 -7.50
CA ASN A 40 5.58 5.42 -8.90
C ASN A 40 4.45 5.00 -9.87
N ARG A 41 3.71 3.94 -9.54
CA ARG A 41 2.59 3.46 -10.37
C ARG A 41 1.46 4.48 -10.42
N LEU A 42 1.09 5.09 -9.29
CA LEU A 42 0.04 6.10 -9.22
C LEU A 42 0.44 7.38 -9.97
N GLU A 43 1.72 7.79 -9.89
CA GLU A 43 2.27 8.89 -10.67
C GLU A 43 2.14 8.63 -12.18
N ASP A 44 2.43 7.40 -12.64
CA ASP A 44 2.29 6.99 -14.05
C ASP A 44 0.84 6.99 -14.55
N VAL A 45 -0.14 6.77 -13.67
CA VAL A 45 -1.56 6.78 -14.02
C VAL A 45 -2.11 8.21 -14.00
N SER A 46 -1.57 9.10 -13.14
CA SER A 46 -1.91 10.53 -13.03
C SER A 46 -3.42 10.78 -13.19
N ASP A 47 -4.21 10.14 -12.32
CA ASP A 47 -5.66 10.32 -12.28
C ASP A 47 -6.06 11.07 -11.01
N GLU A 48 -6.92 12.08 -11.17
CA GLU A 48 -7.38 12.97 -10.09
C GLU A 48 -8.09 12.20 -8.97
N ALA A 49 -8.66 11.02 -9.27
CA ALA A 49 -9.20 10.16 -8.23
C ALA A 49 -8.09 9.57 -7.37
N THR A 50 -6.96 9.18 -7.97
CA THR A 50 -5.86 8.46 -7.29
C THR A 50 -4.87 9.36 -6.54
N ASP A 51 -4.96 10.68 -6.72
CA ASP A 51 -4.09 11.66 -6.07
C ASP A 51 -4.16 11.58 -4.53
N ASP A 52 -5.37 11.41 -3.98
CA ASP A 52 -5.57 11.30 -2.53
C ASP A 52 -4.84 10.04 -1.97
N ILE A 53 -4.86 8.94 -2.72
CA ILE A 53 -4.15 7.70 -2.36
C ILE A 53 -2.64 7.95 -2.38
N ALA A 54 -2.13 8.61 -3.41
CA ALA A 54 -0.72 8.93 -3.53
C ALA A 54 -0.25 9.84 -2.38
N GLU A 55 -1.00 10.91 -2.07
CA GLU A 55 -0.68 11.81 -0.96
C GLU A 55 -0.63 11.06 0.38
N THR A 56 -1.60 10.18 0.63
CA THR A 56 -1.64 9.42 1.88
C THR A 56 -0.49 8.41 1.95
N LEU A 57 -0.08 7.80 0.82
CA LEU A 57 1.08 6.89 0.75
C LEU A 57 2.39 7.63 1.00
N GLU A 58 2.55 8.83 0.45
CA GLU A 58 3.71 9.70 0.69
C GLU A 58 3.84 10.06 2.17
N ARG A 59 2.72 10.20 2.89
CA ARG A 59 2.69 10.46 4.33
C ARG A 59 2.96 9.22 5.17
N LEU A 60 2.51 8.05 4.73
CA LEU A 60 2.74 6.76 5.41
C LEU A 60 4.22 6.34 5.34
N ARG A 61 4.86 6.55 4.20
CA ARG A 61 6.25 6.15 3.94
C ARG A 61 7.26 6.62 5.01
N PRO A 62 7.38 7.91 5.36
CA PRO A 62 8.35 8.36 6.36
C PRO A 62 8.03 7.83 7.76
N GLU A 63 6.77 7.57 8.10
CA GLU A 63 6.39 6.98 9.39
C GLU A 63 6.88 5.53 9.49
N LEU A 64 6.73 4.75 8.41
CA LEU A 64 7.25 3.39 8.33
C LEU A 64 8.79 3.34 8.31
N ASP A 65 9.44 4.25 7.58
CA ASP A 65 10.91 4.36 7.56
C ASP A 65 11.46 4.77 8.95
N ALA A 66 10.78 5.71 9.63
CA ALA A 66 11.16 6.13 10.97
C ALA A 66 10.98 5.01 12.00
N ALA A 67 9.88 4.26 11.90
CA ALA A 67 9.63 3.07 12.71
C ALA A 67 10.75 2.04 12.54
N GLN A 68 11.17 1.78 11.30
CA GLN A 68 12.22 0.81 10.99
C GLN A 68 13.62 1.28 11.39
N ARG A 69 14.01 2.52 11.08
CA ARG A 69 15.38 3.01 11.30
C ARG A 69 15.68 3.41 12.73
N TYR A 70 14.70 3.96 13.43
CA TYR A 70 14.92 4.58 14.74
C TYR A 70 14.23 3.82 15.88
N ASN A 71 13.56 2.70 15.58
CA ASN A 71 12.73 1.96 16.54
C ASN A 71 11.74 2.89 17.29
N ARG A 72 11.28 3.93 16.59
CA ARG A 72 10.35 4.95 17.09
C ARG A 72 9.05 4.76 16.34
N ILE A 73 8.19 3.94 16.91
CA ILE A 73 6.97 3.49 16.24
C ILE A 73 5.80 4.25 16.84
N ASP A 74 5.22 5.18 16.09
CA ASP A 74 3.90 5.72 16.41
C ASP A 74 2.84 4.83 15.75
N ASN A 75 2.65 3.63 16.34
CA ASN A 75 1.72 2.63 15.82
C ASN A 75 0.29 3.17 15.66
N ARG A 76 -0.09 4.19 16.42
CA ARG A 76 -1.41 4.82 16.34
C ARG A 76 -1.50 5.70 15.10
N GLN A 77 -0.50 6.55 14.87
CA GLN A 77 -0.44 7.37 13.66
C GLN A 77 -0.37 6.50 12.40
N ILE A 78 0.45 5.45 12.42
CA ILE A 78 0.58 4.49 11.32
C ILE A 78 -0.76 3.77 11.07
N ALA A 79 -1.43 3.28 12.11
CA ALA A 79 -2.72 2.62 11.96
C ALA A 79 -3.79 3.57 11.37
N ASN A 80 -3.86 4.82 11.84
CA ASN A 80 -4.81 5.80 11.29
C ASN A 80 -4.55 6.06 9.81
N LEU A 81 -3.29 6.31 9.42
CA LEU A 81 -2.93 6.53 8.02
C LEU A 81 -3.27 5.32 7.15
N LEU A 82 -3.01 4.11 7.63
CA LEU A 82 -3.34 2.88 6.92
C LEU A 82 -4.86 2.70 6.76
N GLN A 83 -5.65 3.03 7.78
CA GLN A 83 -7.10 2.99 7.69
C GLN A 83 -7.63 3.98 6.65
N ASP A 84 -7.18 5.23 6.70
CA ASP A 84 -7.57 6.26 5.73
C ASP A 84 -7.26 5.80 4.30
N LEU A 85 -6.09 5.19 4.09
CA LEU A 85 -5.66 4.67 2.81
C LEU A 85 -6.51 3.50 2.32
N ILE A 86 -6.91 2.58 3.20
CA ILE A 86 -7.83 1.48 2.86
C ILE A 86 -9.18 2.03 2.40
N GLU A 87 -9.71 3.04 3.10
CA GLU A 87 -11.01 3.63 2.78
C GLU A 87 -11.00 4.38 1.44
N GLN A 88 -9.95 5.17 1.19
CA GLN A 88 -9.75 5.86 -0.09
C GLN A 88 -9.61 4.86 -1.24
N THR A 89 -8.73 3.86 -1.08
CA THR A 89 -8.49 2.84 -2.11
C THR A 89 -9.75 2.03 -2.42
N ARG A 90 -10.56 1.69 -1.41
CA ARG A 90 -11.87 1.04 -1.60
C ARG A 90 -12.83 1.92 -2.37
N THR A 91 -12.89 3.21 -2.05
CA THR A 91 -13.79 4.15 -2.74
C THR A 91 -13.48 4.17 -4.23
N ILE A 92 -12.21 4.31 -4.61
CA ILE A 92 -11.80 4.29 -6.02
C ILE A 92 -12.05 2.93 -6.67
N ALA A 93 -11.76 1.83 -5.96
CA ALA A 93 -12.00 0.48 -6.48
C ALA A 93 -13.48 0.22 -6.83
N THR A 94 -14.41 0.97 -6.20
CA THR A 94 -15.84 0.91 -6.54
C THR A 94 -16.25 1.78 -7.72
N THR A 95 -15.46 2.79 -8.08
CA THR A 95 -15.75 3.71 -9.19
C THR A 95 -15.06 3.29 -10.50
N VAL A 96 -13.97 2.54 -10.41
CA VAL A 96 -13.24 2.02 -11.58
C VAL A 96 -14.05 0.93 -12.28
N GLU A 97 -14.34 1.15 -13.56
CA GLU A 97 -15.03 0.17 -14.42
C GLU A 97 -14.06 -0.90 -15.00
N ALA A 98 -12.75 -0.59 -15.02
CA ALA A 98 -11.73 -1.49 -15.55
C ALA A 98 -11.40 -2.62 -14.57
N THR A 99 -11.54 -3.85 -15.03
CA THR A 99 -11.28 -5.05 -14.21
C THR A 99 -9.81 -5.19 -13.79
N ALA A 100 -8.86 -4.73 -14.60
CA ALA A 100 -7.44 -4.78 -14.26
C ALA A 100 -7.08 -3.81 -13.11
N GLU A 101 -7.49 -2.55 -13.21
CA GLU A 101 -7.28 -1.54 -12.16
C GLU A 101 -8.04 -1.89 -10.87
N GLN A 102 -9.23 -2.48 -10.97
CA GLN A 102 -9.96 -2.95 -9.79
C GLN A 102 -9.20 -4.08 -9.05
N VAL A 103 -8.54 -4.99 -9.78
CA VAL A 103 -7.69 -6.03 -9.19
C VAL A 103 -6.47 -5.39 -8.52
N GLU A 104 -5.85 -4.40 -9.14
CA GLU A 104 -4.72 -3.64 -8.56
C GLU A 104 -5.10 -2.99 -7.23
N LEU A 105 -6.17 -2.20 -7.22
CA LEU A 105 -6.64 -1.51 -6.00
C LEU A 105 -7.04 -2.52 -4.91
N SER A 106 -7.63 -3.66 -5.28
CA SER A 106 -7.96 -4.73 -4.32
C SER A 106 -6.73 -5.34 -3.65
N GLN A 107 -5.62 -5.46 -4.38
CA GLN A 107 -4.36 -5.96 -3.82
C GLN A 107 -3.66 -4.93 -2.95
N LEU A 108 -3.69 -3.65 -3.35
CA LEU A 108 -3.24 -2.56 -2.52
C LEU A 108 -4.02 -2.53 -1.19
N ILE A 109 -5.34 -2.69 -1.23
CA ILE A 109 -6.18 -2.81 -0.02
C ILE A 109 -5.71 -3.96 0.87
N ALA A 110 -5.45 -5.14 0.30
CA ALA A 110 -5.00 -6.30 1.08
C ALA A 110 -3.65 -6.07 1.76
N LEU A 111 -2.71 -5.39 1.08
CA LEU A 111 -1.43 -4.96 1.64
C LEU A 111 -1.63 -4.00 2.81
N LEU A 112 -2.46 -2.97 2.62
CA LEU A 112 -2.71 -1.95 3.64
C LEU A 112 -3.41 -2.54 4.87
N GLU A 113 -4.37 -3.44 4.67
CA GLU A 113 -5.04 -4.17 5.76
C GLU A 113 -4.06 -5.04 6.55
N ASN A 114 -3.09 -5.64 5.87
CA ASN A 114 -2.05 -6.42 6.49
C ASN A 114 -1.19 -5.56 7.42
N LEU A 115 -0.66 -4.45 6.89
CA LEU A 115 0.12 -3.49 7.66
C LEU A 115 -0.70 -2.91 8.82
N HIS A 116 -1.98 -2.65 8.60
CA HIS A 116 -2.88 -2.11 9.63
C HIS A 116 -3.05 -3.11 10.79
N ARG A 117 -3.28 -4.39 10.49
CA ARG A 117 -3.36 -5.44 11.51
C ARG A 117 -2.07 -5.55 12.31
N GLN A 118 -0.90 -5.46 11.67
CA GLN A 118 0.38 -5.47 12.36
C GLN A 118 0.50 -4.26 13.30
N ALA A 119 0.28 -3.04 12.79
CA ALA A 119 0.35 -1.81 13.57
C ALA A 119 -0.59 -1.83 14.79
N VAL A 120 -1.84 -2.29 14.61
CA VAL A 120 -2.81 -2.43 15.71
C VAL A 120 -2.37 -3.49 16.72
N SER A 121 -1.85 -4.64 16.28
CA SER A 121 -1.37 -5.70 17.18
C SER A 121 -0.21 -5.23 18.07
N HIS A 122 0.54 -4.21 17.64
CA HIS A 122 1.59 -3.57 18.43
C HIS A 122 1.08 -2.49 19.40
N LEU A 123 -0.19 -2.06 19.30
CA LEU A 123 -0.82 -1.14 20.27
C LEU A 123 -1.35 -1.85 21.52
N ASP A 124 -1.74 -3.12 21.38
CA ASP A 124 -2.32 -3.93 22.46
C ASP A 124 -1.27 -4.64 23.35
N ARG A 125 0.02 -4.37 23.14
CA ARG A 125 1.16 -5.01 23.82
C ARG A 125 1.79 -4.10 24.87
#